data_AF-A0A3D2N4E5-F1
#
_entry.id   AF-A0A3D2N4E5-F1
#
_cell.length_a   1.000
_cell.length_b   1.000
_cell.length_c   1.000
_cell.angle_alpha   90.00
_cell.angle_beta   90.00
_cell.angle_gamma   90.00
#
_symmetry.space_group_name_H-M   'P 1'
#
loop_
_entity.id
_entity.type
_entity.pdbx_description
1 polymer ?
#
loop_
_entity_poly.entity_id
_entity_poly.type
_entity_poly.pdbx_seq_one_letter_code
_entity_poly.pdbx_strand_id
1 'polypeptide(L)' 'GYAVPPHYDSLIGKLITHGDSRDIALKKMRQALDELVVDGIRTNAALHRELVVDSSFVAGGVSIHYLE' A
#
# COMPACT_ATOMS: atom_id res chain seq x y z
N GLY A 1 13.75 -17.32 -7.93
CA GLY A 1 12.65 -16.57 -7.31
C GLY A 1 12.05 -17.38 -6.18
N TYR A 2 11.28 -16.73 -5.30
CA TYR A 2 10.47 -17.40 -4.28
C TYR A 2 9.13 -17.83 -4.90
N ALA A 3 8.65 -19.04 -4.58
CA ALA A 3 7.33 -19.50 -4.99
C ALA A 3 6.34 -19.28 -3.85
N VAL A 4 5.29 -18.49 -4.09
CA VAL A 4 4.25 -18.24 -3.09
C VAL A 4 3.40 -19.51 -2.92
N PRO A 5 3.39 -20.13 -1.73
CA PRO A 5 2.63 -21.35 -1.50
C PRO A 5 1.11 -21.07 -1.46
N PRO A 6 0.27 -21.93 -2.07
CA PRO A 6 -1.17 -21.66 -2.17
C PRO A 6 -1.95 -21.91 -0.87
N HIS A 7 -1.30 -22.47 0.17
CA HIS A 7 -1.95 -22.90 1.41
C HIS A 7 -1.73 -21.93 2.59
N TYR A 8 -1.00 -20.85 2.38
CA TYR A 8 -0.74 -19.83 3.40
C TYR A 8 -1.29 -18.47 2.95
N ASP A 9 -1.19 -17.48 3.83
CA ASP A 9 -1.56 -16.11 3.49
C ASP A 9 -0.75 -15.60 2.28
N SER A 10 -1.40 -14.75 1.50
CA SER A 10 -0.87 -14.08 0.30
C SER A 10 0.17 -12.98 0.61
N LEU A 11 0.45 -12.72 1.89
CA LEU A 11 1.38 -11.67 2.32
C LEU A 11 2.83 -12.01 1.93
N ILE A 12 3.36 -11.25 0.98
CA ILE A 12 4.76 -11.37 0.51
C ILE A 12 5.72 -10.37 1.15
N GLY A 13 5.21 -9.34 1.82
CA GLY A 13 6.01 -8.29 2.44
C GLY A 13 5.17 -7.14 2.99
N LYS A 14 5.79 -6.27 3.81
CA LYS A 14 5.18 -5.07 4.38
C LYS A 14 6.01 -3.85 4.00
N LEU A 15 5.40 -2.88 3.33
CA LEU A 15 6.00 -1.59 3.04
C LEU A 15 5.56 -0.58 4.11
N ILE A 16 6.52 0.02 4.81
CA ILE A 16 6.26 0.92 5.94
C ILE A 16 7.07 2.21 5.72
N THR A 17 6.41 3.35 5.87
CA THR A 17 7.05 4.67 5.77
C THR A 17 6.84 5.49 7.02
N HIS A 18 7.83 6.28 7.38
CA HIS A 18 7.80 7.15 8.56
C HIS A 18 8.18 8.59 8.17
N GLY A 19 7.49 9.56 8.76
CA GLY A 19 7.76 10.98 8.59
C GLY A 19 7.24 11.77 9.78
N ASP A 20 7.76 12.97 9.97
CA ASP A 20 7.45 13.82 11.13
C ASP A 20 5.99 14.34 11.12
N SER A 21 5.30 14.17 9.99
CA SER A 21 3.86 14.39 9.85
C SER A 21 3.23 13.31 8.97
N ARG A 22 1.90 13.16 9.09
CA ARG A 22 1.11 12.25 8.24
C ARG A 22 1.32 12.56 6.75
N ASP A 23 1.35 13.84 6.38
CA ASP A 23 1.56 14.28 5.01
C ASP A 23 2.94 13.85 4.47
N ILE A 24 3.99 13.96 5.30
CA ILE A 24 5.34 13.52 4.92
C ILE A 24 5.36 11.99 4.77
N ALA A 25 4.73 11.26 5.69
CA ALA A 25 4.64 9.81 5.62
C ALA A 25 3.89 9.35 4.36
N LEU A 26 2.76 9.98 4.02
CA LEU A 26 1.98 9.67 2.82
C LEU A 26 2.75 9.99 1.53
N LYS A 27 3.48 11.11 1.47
CA LYS A 27 4.37 11.43 0.33
C LYS A 27 5.44 10.37 0.12
N LYS A 28 6.10 9.93 1.21
CA LYS A 28 7.08 8.84 1.16
C LYS A 28 6.43 7.51 0.73
N MET A 29 5.23 7.20 1.24
CA MET A 29 4.50 5.98 0.86
C MET A 29 4.18 5.97 -0.62
N ARG A 30 3.73 7.11 -1.17
CA ARG A 30 3.48 7.25 -2.61
C ARG A 30 4.74 6.97 -3.42
N GLN A 31 5.87 7.60 -3.09
CA GLN A 31 7.15 7.36 -3.77
C GLN A 31 7.57 5.88 -3.69
N ALA A 32 7.50 5.30 -2.50
CA ALA A 32 7.87 3.92 -2.27
C ALA A 32 6.97 2.93 -3.04
N LEU A 33 5.68 3.22 -3.18
CA LEU A 33 4.77 2.43 -3.99
C LEU A 33 5.02 2.64 -5.49
N ASP A 34 5.36 3.84 -5.95
CA ASP A 34 5.69 4.12 -7.34
C ASP A 34 6.99 3.38 -7.77
N GLU A 35 7.94 3.24 -6.85
CA GLU A 35 9.19 2.50 -7.05
C GLU A 35 9.09 0.98 -6.78
N LEU A 36 7.96 0.51 -6.23
CA LEU A 36 7.77 -0.91 -5.91
C LEU A 36 7.67 -1.76 -7.18
N VAL A 37 8.68 -2.59 -7.39
CA VAL A 37 8.72 -3.61 -8.46
C VAL A 37 8.52 -4.99 -7.87
N VAL A 38 7.41 -5.64 -8.27
CA VAL A 38 7.16 -7.06 -7.99
C VAL A 38 6.71 -7.70 -9.30
N ASP A 39 7.42 -8.75 -9.71
CA ASP A 39 7.17 -9.47 -10.96
C ASP A 39 6.84 -10.95 -10.70
N GLY A 40 6.14 -11.59 -11.64
CA GLY A 40 5.76 -13.00 -11.59
C GLY A 40 4.46 -13.30 -10.83
N ILE A 41 3.87 -12.32 -10.15
CA ILE A 41 2.58 -12.43 -9.44
C ILE A 41 1.79 -11.13 -9.53
N ARG A 42 0.45 -11.24 -9.40
CA ARG A 42 -0.39 -10.06 -9.17
C ARG A 42 -0.29 -9.62 -7.71
N THR A 43 -0.28 -8.32 -7.47
CA THR A 43 -0.26 -7.74 -6.13
C THR A 43 -1.37 -6.70 -5.99
N ASN A 44 -1.66 -6.31 -4.74
CA ASN A 44 -2.58 -5.23 -4.40
C ASN A 44 -1.91 -3.84 -4.43
N ALA A 45 -0.69 -3.71 -4.96
CA ALA A 45 0.05 -2.45 -4.98
C ALA A 45 -0.70 -1.32 -5.72
N ALA A 46 -1.41 -1.65 -6.81
CA ALA A 46 -2.21 -0.67 -7.56
C ALA A 46 -3.31 -0.04 -6.69
N LEU A 47 -4.08 -0.85 -5.96
CA LEU A 47 -5.07 -0.36 -5.00
C LEU A 47 -4.42 0.55 -3.96
N HIS A 48 -3.28 0.16 -3.39
CA HIS A 48 -2.60 1.01 -2.40
C HIS A 48 -2.11 2.36 -2.97
N ARG A 49 -1.71 2.42 -4.25
CA ARG A 49 -1.37 3.69 -4.93
C ARG A 49 -2.57 4.61 -5.07
N GLU A 50 -3.75 4.06 -5.31
CA GLU A 50 -5.00 4.84 -5.37
C GLU A 50 -5.38 5.37 -3.99
N LEU A 51 -5.31 4.51 -2.96
CA LEU A 51 -5.70 4.88 -1.60
C LEU A 51 -4.81 5.96 -0.98
N VAL A 52 -3.49 5.93 -1.22
CA VAL A 52 -2.56 6.91 -0.60
C VAL A 52 -2.74 8.34 -1.13
N VAL A 53 -3.39 8.50 -2.29
CA VAL A 53 -3.69 9.82 -2.88
C VAL A 53 -5.17 10.20 -2.80
N ASP A 54 -6.03 9.30 -2.33
CA ASP A 54 -7.45 9.61 -2.13
C ASP A 54 -7.63 10.69 -1.06
N SER A 55 -8.45 11.70 -1.35
CA SER A 55 -8.65 12.84 -0.47
C SER A 55 -9.27 12.47 0.88
N SER A 56 -10.17 11.48 0.91
CA SER A 56 -10.82 11.00 2.13
C SER A 56 -9.82 10.26 3.02
N PHE A 57 -8.96 9.44 2.42
CA PHE A 57 -7.89 8.73 3.12
C PHE A 57 -6.81 9.70 3.66
N VAL A 58 -6.41 10.68 2.85
CA VAL A 58 -5.46 11.72 3.23
C VAL A 58 -5.99 12.52 4.43
N ALA A 59 -7.28 12.91 4.40
CA ALA A 59 -7.95 13.63 5.48
C ALA A 59 -8.03 12.82 6.79
N GLY A 60 -7.89 11.50 6.75
CA GLY A 60 -7.84 10.63 7.93
C GLY A 60 -9.20 10.29 8.55
N GLY A 61 -10.30 10.56 7.85
CA GLY A 61 -11.68 10.35 8.32
C GLY A 61 -12.36 9.08 7.79
N VAL A 62 -11.61 8.09 7.29
CA VAL A 62 -12.17 6.88 6.69
C VAL A 62 -12.77 5.93 7.74
N SER A 63 -13.92 5.34 7.43
CA SER A 63 -14.56 4.32 8.26
C SER A 63 -14.11 2.91 7.83
N ILE A 64 -14.57 1.89 8.56
CA ILE A 64 -14.33 0.49 8.19
C ILE A 64 -15.02 0.08 6.87
N HIS A 65 -16.00 0.85 6.41
CA HIS A 65 -16.76 0.60 5.17
C HIS A 65 -16.18 1.34 3.96
N TYR A 66 -14.97 1.90 4.08
CA TYR A 66 -14.41 2.77 3.05
C TYR A 66 -14.17 2.10 1.68
N LEU A 67 -14.00 0.78 1.65
CA LEU A 67 -13.75 -0.01 0.44
C LEU A 67 -14.95 -0.88 0.00
N GLU A 68 -16.10 -0.69 0.66
CA GLU A 68 -17.36 -1.36 0.29
C GLU A 68 -18.17 -0.51 -0.70
#